data_AF-A0A9D5RS62-F1
#
_entry.id   AF-A0A9D5RS62-F1
#
_cell.length_a   1.000
_cell.length_b   1.000
_cell.length_c   1.000
_cell.angle_alpha   90.00
_cell.angle_beta   90.00
_cell.angle_gamma   90.00
#
_symmetry.space_group_name_H-M   'P 1'
#
loop_
_entity.id
_entity.type
_entity.pdbx_description
1 polymer ?
#
loop_
_entity_poly.entity_id
_entity_poly.type
_entity_poly.pdbx_seq_one_letter_code
_entity_poly.pdbx_strand_id
1 'polypeptide(L)'
;MTTSKGSYSILVKFEKGKSFITPYLRSKGFKPFGHGYCGCDWIWVILDQKRYAYGMPGIKMADIMYDHAVTVDEYNTILKLFEEGVDLYESEIVSEIYAKYKGLAPLDMGPNS
;
A
#
# COMPACT_ATOMS: atom_id res chain seq x y z
N MET A 1 8.92 5.97 26.80
CA MET A 1 7.68 6.12 26.02
C MET A 1 7.98 5.64 24.62
N THR A 2 7.57 4.41 24.30
CA THR A 2 7.67 3.85 22.95
C THR A 2 6.56 4.50 22.14
N THR A 3 6.90 5.47 21.30
CA THR A 3 6.05 5.83 20.17
C THR A 3 5.78 4.54 19.41
N SER A 4 4.53 4.07 19.40
CA SER A 4 4.16 2.93 18.56
C SER A 4 4.44 3.36 17.13
N LYS A 5 5.51 2.84 16.51
CA LYS A 5 5.76 3.05 15.09
C LYS A 5 4.46 2.68 14.36
N GLY A 6 3.91 3.64 13.60
CA GLY A 6 2.68 3.41 12.85
C GLY A 6 2.84 2.18 11.96
N SER A 7 1.74 1.48 11.68
CA SER A 7 1.83 0.26 10.87
C SER A 7 2.41 0.59 9.50
N TYR A 8 3.32 -0.25 8.98
CA TYR A 8 3.82 -0.12 7.60
C TYR A 8 2.82 -0.73 6.60
N SER A 9 1.55 -0.36 6.77
CA SER A 9 0.46 -0.79 5.89
C SER A 9 0.30 0.21 4.76
N ILE A 10 0.27 -0.29 3.54
CA ILE A 10 0.18 0.50 2.31
C ILE A 10 -1.04 0.01 1.54
N LEU A 11 -1.86 0.94 1.05
CA LEU A 11 -2.91 0.63 0.11
C LEU A 11 -2.35 0.79 -1.30
N VAL A 12 -2.31 -0.29 -2.08
CA VAL A 12 -1.79 -0.27 -3.45
C VAL A 12 -2.95 -0.42 -4.41
N LYS A 13 -3.11 0.54 -5.32
CA LYS A 13 -4.04 0.43 -6.45
C LYS A 13 -3.32 -0.20 -7.63
N PHE A 14 -3.95 -1.20 -8.23
CA PHE A 14 -3.50 -1.89 -9.43
C PHE A 14 -4.60 -1.79 -10.50
N GLU A 15 -4.34 -2.18 -11.74
CA GLU A 15 -5.39 -2.16 -12.76
C GLU A 15 -6.35 -3.35 -12.60
N LYS A 16 -7.65 -3.10 -12.74
CA LYS A 16 -8.68 -4.15 -12.67
C LYS A 16 -8.39 -5.26 -13.70
N GLY A 17 -8.40 -6.51 -13.24
CA GLY A 17 -8.12 -7.69 -14.08
C GLY A 17 -6.63 -8.02 -14.24
N LYS A 18 -5.72 -7.15 -13.77
CA LYS A 18 -4.29 -7.47 -13.69
C LYS A 18 -4.01 -8.32 -12.44
N SER A 19 -4.18 -9.63 -12.60
CA SER A 19 -3.95 -10.65 -11.57
C SER A 19 -2.49 -10.73 -11.07
N PHE A 20 -1.55 -9.94 -11.62
CA PHE A 20 -0.12 -10.10 -11.37
C PHE A 20 0.34 -9.67 -9.98
N ILE A 21 -0.39 -8.78 -9.29
CA ILE A 21 0.11 -8.22 -8.02
C ILE A 21 0.16 -9.27 -6.91
N THR A 22 -0.80 -10.21 -6.83
CA THR A 22 -0.76 -11.24 -5.79
C THR A 22 0.29 -12.32 -6.04
N PRO A 23 0.52 -12.83 -7.28
CA PRO A 23 1.71 -13.61 -7.61
C PRO A 23 3.01 -12.87 -7.33
N TYR A 24 3.10 -11.57 -7.63
CA TYR A 24 4.28 -10.76 -7.34
C TYR A 24 4.57 -10.65 -5.84
N LEU A 25 3.55 -10.36 -5.03
CA LEU A 25 3.68 -10.34 -3.57
C LEU A 25 4.08 -11.72 -3.03
N ARG A 26 3.51 -12.81 -3.56
CA ARG A 26 3.89 -14.18 -3.18
C ARG A 26 5.34 -14.49 -3.52
N SER A 27 5.85 -14.05 -4.68
CA SER A 27 7.27 -14.28 -5.05
C SER A 27 8.23 -13.50 -4.15
N LYS A 28 7.79 -12.36 -3.58
CA LYS A 28 8.50 -11.60 -2.53
C LYS A 28 8.34 -12.18 -1.11
N GLY A 29 7.61 -13.29 -0.97
CA GLY A 29 7.42 -14.00 0.29
C GLY A 29 6.23 -13.50 1.13
N PHE A 30 5.39 -12.64 0.59
CA PHE A 30 4.18 -12.19 1.28
C PHE A 30 3.10 -13.27 1.28
N LYS A 31 2.34 -13.34 2.37
CA LYS A 31 1.24 -14.30 2.55
C LYS A 31 -0.11 -13.56 2.59
N PRO A 32 -1.16 -14.09 1.94
CA PRO A 32 -2.49 -13.53 2.09
C PRO A 32 -2.96 -13.65 3.54
N PHE A 33 -3.70 -12.66 4.04
CA PHE A 33 -4.39 -12.73 5.33
C PHE A 33 -5.84 -12.25 5.16
N GLY A 34 -6.78 -12.99 5.75
CA GLY A 34 -8.21 -12.66 5.67
C GLY A 34 -8.86 -12.88 4.30
N HIS A 35 -10.16 -12.58 4.25
CA HIS A 35 -10.95 -12.50 3.01
C HIS A 35 -11.14 -11.03 2.66
N GLY A 36 -10.35 -10.52 1.72
CA GLY A 36 -10.66 -9.24 1.07
C GLY A 36 -11.73 -9.41 -0.01
N TYR A 37 -12.20 -8.31 -0.61
CA TYR A 37 -13.20 -8.38 -1.68
C TYR A 37 -12.54 -8.63 -3.04
N CYS A 38 -12.70 -9.85 -3.57
CA CYS A 38 -12.26 -10.22 -4.90
C CYS A 38 -13.08 -9.45 -5.95
N GLY A 39 -12.54 -8.37 -6.51
CA GLY A 39 -13.24 -7.53 -7.51
C GLY A 39 -12.86 -6.06 -7.47
N CYS A 40 -12.18 -5.63 -6.41
CA CYS A 40 -11.61 -4.30 -6.29
C CYS A 40 -10.16 -4.27 -6.75
N ASP A 41 -9.76 -3.10 -7.22
CA ASP A 41 -8.47 -2.81 -7.80
C ASP A 41 -7.46 -2.34 -6.74
N TRP A 42 -7.71 -2.67 -5.46
CA TRP A 42 -6.87 -2.30 -4.32
C TRP A 42 -6.39 -3.52 -3.53
N ILE A 43 -5.18 -3.44 -3.00
CA ILE A 43 -4.59 -4.44 -2.10
C ILE A 43 -3.91 -3.74 -0.93
N TRP A 44 -4.22 -4.19 0.27
CA TRP A 44 -3.53 -3.79 1.49
C TRP A 44 -2.28 -4.63 1.62
N VAL A 45 -1.13 -4.00 1.80
CA VAL A 45 0.16 -4.66 1.99
C VAL A 45 0.74 -4.19 3.31
N ILE A 46 1.01 -5.14 4.21
CA ILE A 46 1.64 -4.91 5.51
C ILE A 46 3.09 -5.38 5.40
N LEU A 47 4.02 -4.42 5.29
CA LEU A 47 5.42 -4.70 4.93
C LEU A 47 6.16 -5.51 6.00
N ASP A 48 6.08 -5.08 7.26
CA ASP A 48 6.77 -5.68 8.41
C ASP A 48 6.28 -7.11 8.70
N GLN A 49 5.01 -7.38 8.47
CA GLN A 49 4.43 -8.72 8.66
C GLN A 49 4.53 -9.61 7.41
N LYS A 50 4.96 -9.05 6.27
CA LYS A 50 4.89 -9.68 4.95
C LYS A 50 3.51 -10.28 4.67
N ARG A 51 2.47 -9.47 4.86
CA ARG A 51 1.07 -9.87 4.71
C ARG A 51 0.34 -9.00 3.68
N TYR A 52 -0.65 -9.56 2.99
CA TYR A 52 -1.53 -8.77 2.11
C TYR A 52 -2.98 -9.23 2.13
N ALA A 53 -3.91 -8.33 1.83
CA ALA A 53 -5.33 -8.63 1.69
C ALA A 53 -5.95 -7.77 0.58
N TYR A 54 -6.90 -8.30 -0.20
CA TYR A 54 -7.64 -7.47 -1.15
C TYR A 54 -8.41 -6.37 -0.43
N GLY A 55 -8.43 -5.17 -0.99
CA GLY A 55 -9.19 -4.05 -0.45
C GLY A 55 -10.69 -4.28 -0.53
N MET A 56 -11.43 -3.61 0.36
CA MET A 56 -12.88 -3.50 0.29
C MET A 56 -13.26 -2.01 0.26
N PRO A 57 -14.07 -1.55 -0.70
CA PRO A 57 -14.46 -0.15 -0.78
C PRO A 57 -15.22 0.29 0.45
N GLY A 58 -14.87 1.46 0.99
CA GLY A 58 -15.53 2.03 2.17
C GLY A 58 -15.21 1.33 3.50
N ILE A 59 -14.35 0.30 3.53
CA ILE A 59 -13.93 -0.35 4.78
C ILE A 59 -12.44 -0.14 5.03
N LYS A 60 -12.13 0.57 6.12
CA LYS A 60 -10.77 0.69 6.64
C LYS A 60 -10.39 -0.62 7.34
N MET A 61 -9.56 -1.45 6.70
CA MET A 61 -9.08 -2.71 7.28
C MET A 61 -7.84 -2.54 8.18
N ALA A 62 -7.05 -1.49 7.93
CA ALA A 62 -5.90 -1.11 8.73
C ALA A 62 -5.69 0.41 8.66
N ASP A 63 -4.92 0.97 9.59
CA ASP A 63 -4.33 2.30 9.41
C ASP A 63 -3.27 2.23 8.32
N ILE A 64 -3.50 2.91 7.21
CA ILE A 64 -2.56 3.03 6.11
C ILE A 64 -1.67 4.24 6.26
N MET A 65 -0.43 4.08 5.84
CA MET A 65 0.52 5.17 5.74
C MET A 65 -0.09 6.32 4.93
N TYR A 66 -0.11 7.50 5.54
CA TYR A 66 -0.60 8.75 4.96
C TYR A 66 -2.04 8.74 4.42
N ASP A 67 -2.87 7.77 4.86
CA ASP A 67 -4.30 7.65 4.51
C ASP A 67 -4.61 7.76 2.99
N HIS A 68 -3.69 7.33 2.12
CA HIS A 68 -3.89 7.37 0.67
C HIS A 68 -3.37 6.09 -0.03
N ALA A 69 -3.95 5.76 -1.19
CA ALA A 69 -3.46 4.68 -2.05
C ALA A 69 -2.27 5.11 -2.92
N VAL A 70 -1.36 4.19 -3.22
CA VAL A 70 -0.24 4.40 -4.14
C VAL A 70 -0.35 3.51 -5.37
N THR A 71 0.37 3.84 -6.43
CA THR A 71 0.54 2.97 -7.61
C THR A 71 1.46 1.79 -7.31
N VAL A 72 1.50 0.81 -8.21
CA VAL A 72 2.41 -0.35 -8.10
C VAL A 72 3.89 0.07 -8.18
N ASP A 73 4.23 1.07 -8.98
CA ASP A 73 5.61 1.55 -9.14
C ASP A 73 6.09 2.32 -7.91
N GLU A 74 5.22 3.14 -7.32
CA GLU A 74 5.48 3.79 -6.04
C GLU A 74 5.61 2.77 -4.92
N TYR A 75 4.73 1.76 -4.89
CA TYR A 75 4.87 0.64 -3.97
C TYR A 75 6.23 -0.05 -4.10
N ASN A 76 6.71 -0.32 -5.32
CA ASN A 76 8.03 -0.94 -5.53
C ASN A 76 9.17 -0.06 -4.99
N THR A 77 9.05 1.26 -5.15
CA THR A 77 10.02 2.21 -4.60
C THR A 77 10.02 2.17 -3.07
N ILE A 78 8.83 2.20 -2.46
CA ILE A 78 8.68 2.12 -0.99
C ILE A 78 9.18 0.78 -0.46
N LEU A 79 8.86 -0.33 -1.13
CA LEU A 79 9.31 -1.67 -0.75
C LEU A 79 10.83 -1.77 -0.77
N LYS A 80 11.49 -1.21 -1.80
CA LYS A 80 12.95 -1.20 -1.89
C LYS A 80 13.58 -0.44 -0.72
N LEU A 81 13.07 0.75 -0.41
CA LEU A 81 13.55 1.53 0.74
C LEU A 81 13.37 0.78 2.05
N PHE A 82 12.23 0.11 2.22
CA PHE A 82 11.98 -0.73 3.38
C PHE A 82 12.96 -1.91 3.49
N GLU A 83 13.23 -2.59 2.37
CA GLU A 83 14.22 -3.69 2.29
C GLU A 83 15.66 -3.20 2.58
N GLU A 84 15.97 -1.93 2.27
CA GLU A 84 17.23 -1.26 2.60
C GLU A 84 17.30 -0.79 4.07
N GLY A 85 16.22 -0.95 4.86
CA GLY A 85 16.16 -0.59 6.27
C GLY A 85 15.88 0.89 6.53
N VAL A 86 15.43 1.63 5.51
CA VAL A 86 15.05 3.05 5.64
C VAL A 86 13.77 3.17 6.47
N ASP A 87 13.74 4.11 7.42
CA ASP A 87 12.48 4.44 8.11
C ASP A 87 11.59 5.24 7.16
N LEU A 88 10.50 4.61 6.72
CA LEU A 88 9.61 5.17 5.70
C LEU A 88 8.92 6.46 6.13
N TYR A 89 8.76 6.72 7.43
CA TYR A 89 8.18 7.97 7.95
C TYR A 89 9.16 9.14 7.89
N GLU A 90 10.47 8.86 7.86
CA GLU A 90 11.54 9.87 7.78
C GLU A 90 12.09 10.01 6.35
N SER A 91 11.57 9.22 5.40
CA SER A 91 12.01 9.26 4.01
C SER A 91 11.37 10.41 3.24
N GLU A 92 12.22 11.30 2.71
CA GLU A 92 11.80 12.38 1.82
C GLU A 92 11.13 11.83 0.55
N ILE A 93 11.67 10.76 -0.04
CA ILE A 93 11.09 10.10 -1.22
C ILE A 93 9.67 9.61 -0.93
N VAL A 94 9.45 8.97 0.23
CA VAL A 94 8.11 8.51 0.62
C VAL A 94 7.18 9.71 0.83
N SER A 95 7.67 10.75 1.49
CA SER A 95 6.91 11.99 1.72
C SER A 95 6.50 12.65 0.41
N GLU A 96 7.40 12.71 -0.58
CA GLU A 96 7.12 13.24 -1.92
C GLU A 96 6.10 12.41 -2.68
N ILE A 97 6.16 11.08 -2.59
CA ILE A 97 5.13 10.19 -3.18
C ILE A 97 3.75 10.58 -2.64
N TYR A 98 3.61 10.68 -1.31
CA TYR A 98 2.31 10.98 -0.70
C TYR A 98 1.89 12.44 -0.84
N ALA A 99 2.84 13.38 -0.98
CA ALA A 99 2.54 14.79 -1.20
C ALA A 99 1.74 15.03 -2.49
N LYS A 100 1.92 14.20 -3.53
CA LYS A 100 1.15 14.25 -4.79
C LYS A 100 -0.36 14.13 -4.58
N TYR A 101 -0.76 13.49 -3.48
CA TYR A 101 -2.15 13.15 -3.20
C TYR A 101 -2.79 14.05 -2.12
N LYS A 102 -2.04 15.02 -1.61
CA LYS A 102 -2.53 15.93 -0.57
C LYS A 102 -3.77 16.68 -1.06
N GLY A 103 -4.88 16.52 -0.35
CA GLY A 103 -6.16 17.16 -0.69
C GLY A 103 -7.04 16.35 -1.66
N LEU A 104 -6.59 15.18 -2.11
CA LEU A 104 -7.42 14.21 -2.82
C LEU A 104 -8.10 13.28 -1.81
N ALA A 105 -9.29 12.78 -2.15
CA ALA A 105 -9.90 11.73 -1.35
C ALA A 105 -8.99 10.48 -1.36
N PRO A 106 -8.92 9.68 -0.28
CA PRO A 106 -8.10 8.46 -0.20
C PRO A 106 -8.25 7.46 -1.36
N LEU A 107 -9.37 7.58 -2.10
CA LEU A 107 -9.79 6.73 -3.21
C LEU A 107 -9.75 7.44 -4.58
N ASP A 108 -9.55 8.76 -4.60
CA ASP A 108 -9.41 9.57 -5.82
C ASP A 108 -7.96 9.52 -6.31
N MET A 109 -7.53 8.32 -6.68
CA MET A 109 -6.56 8.19 -7.77
C MET A 109 -7.33 8.53 -9.05
N GLY A 110 -7.41 9.83 -9.32
CA GLY A 110 -8.08 10.39 -10.48
C GLY A 110 -7.71 9.60 -11.74
N PRO A 111 -8.67 9.31 -12.62
CA PRO A 111 -8.32 8.73 -13.90
C PRO A 111 -7.39 9.71 -14.61
N ASN A 112 -6.46 9.18 -15.40
CA ASN A 112 -6.23 9.82 -16.69
C ASN A 112 -7.62 9.97 -17.34
N SER A 113 -8.23 11.14 -17.14
CA SER A 113 -9.27 11.69 -18.01
C SER A 113 -8.65 12.02 -19.35
#